data_AF-A0A978S1I1-F1
#
_entry.id   AF-A0A978S1I1-F1
#
_cell.length_a   1.000
_cell.length_b   1.000
_cell.length_c   1.000
_cell.angle_alpha   90.00
_cell.angle_beta   90.00
_cell.angle_gamma   90.00
#
_symmetry.space_group_name_H-M   'P 1'
#
loop_
_entity.id
_entity.type
_entity.pdbx_description
1 polymer ?
#
loop_
_entity_poly.entity_id
_entity_poly.type
_entity_poly.pdbx_seq_one_letter_code
_entity_poly.pdbx_strand_id
1 'polypeptide(L)'
;DIVSRAAKLICTTPEFDDLAKSVGIGSHKNGVTDAASRAKLRAELDGMIAHLYGLTESEFSHILGTFPIVDEDVKAAALAEFRRL
;
A
#
# COMPACT_ATOMS: atom_id res chain seq x y z
N ASP A 1 -5.27 9.17 -2.24
CA ASP A 1 -5.45 8.32 -3.45
C ASP A 1 -4.34 7.27 -3.51
N ILE A 2 -4.34 6.39 -4.53
CA ILE A 2 -3.34 5.33 -4.74
C ILE A 2 -1.95 5.94 -5.04
N VAL A 3 -1.89 6.96 -5.89
CA VAL A 3 -0.64 7.59 -6.35
C VAL A 3 0.13 8.20 -5.18
N SER A 4 -0.54 8.97 -4.33
CA SER A 4 0.04 9.60 -3.14
C SER A 4 0.58 8.57 -2.14
N ARG A 5 -0.15 7.46 -1.93
CA ARG A 5 0.29 6.38 -1.04
C ARG A 5 1.50 5.63 -1.57
N ALA A 6 1.49 5.29 -2.86
CA ALA A 6 2.64 4.68 -3.53
C ALA A 6 3.86 5.60 -3.48
N ALA A 7 3.67 6.89 -3.75
CA ALA A 7 4.73 7.89 -3.68
C ALA A 7 5.37 7.97 -2.29
N LYS A 8 4.56 7.93 -1.21
CA LYS A 8 5.07 7.89 0.17
C LYS A 8 5.93 6.66 0.47
N LEU A 9 5.66 5.51 -0.17
CA LEU A 9 6.47 4.30 0.00
C LEU A 9 7.78 4.32 -0.80
N ILE A 10 7.82 5.03 -1.92
CA ILE A 10 8.93 5.09 -2.88
C ILE A 10 9.89 6.25 -2.57
N CYS A 11 9.35 7.45 -2.38
CA CYS A 11 10.14 8.68 -2.28
C CYS A 11 10.67 8.85 -0.85
N THR A 12 11.65 8.04 -0.45
CA THR A 12 12.22 8.05 0.91
C THR A 12 13.65 8.60 0.98
N THR A 13 14.26 8.90 -0.17
CA THR A 13 15.63 9.45 -0.25
C THR A 13 15.68 10.65 -1.20
N PRO A 14 16.67 11.55 -1.06
CA PRO A 14 16.74 12.81 -1.82
C PRO A 14 16.72 12.63 -3.35
N GLU A 15 17.19 11.51 -3.86
CA GLU A 15 17.20 11.18 -5.29
C GLU A 15 15.78 11.13 -5.90
N PHE A 16 14.76 10.97 -5.06
CA PHE A 16 13.35 10.96 -5.48
C PHE A 16 12.64 12.31 -5.27
N ASP A 17 13.33 13.39 -4.92
CA ASP A 17 12.67 14.68 -4.63
C ASP A 17 11.89 15.25 -5.81
N ASP A 18 12.40 15.09 -7.03
CA ASP A 18 11.68 15.61 -8.20
C ASP A 18 10.42 14.80 -8.53
N LEU A 19 10.46 13.47 -8.30
CA LEU A 19 9.28 12.62 -8.37
C LEU A 19 8.27 12.96 -7.27
N ALA A 20 8.75 13.19 -6.04
CA ALA A 20 7.94 13.59 -4.91
C ALA A 20 7.18 14.91 -5.17
N LYS A 21 7.83 15.88 -5.82
CA LYS A 21 7.19 17.13 -6.27
C LYS A 21 6.13 16.87 -7.34
N SER A 22 6.44 16.07 -8.36
CA SER A 22 5.52 15.85 -9.49
C SER A 22 4.23 15.15 -9.07
N VAL A 23 4.27 14.32 -8.03
CA VAL A 23 3.10 13.61 -7.47
C VAL A 23 2.47 14.32 -6.26
N GLY A 24 2.93 15.52 -5.92
CA GLY A 24 2.30 16.38 -4.90
C GLY A 24 2.61 16.02 -3.45
N ILE A 25 3.60 15.17 -3.17
CA ILE A 25 4.05 14.90 -1.79
C ILE A 25 5.25 15.77 -1.38
N GLY A 26 5.75 16.64 -2.26
CA GLY A 26 6.75 17.65 -1.95
C GLY A 26 8.19 17.15 -2.03
N SER A 27 8.63 16.33 -1.08
CA SER A 27 10.00 15.79 -1.07
C SER A 27 10.08 14.46 -0.32
N HIS A 28 11.24 13.84 -0.34
CA HIS A 28 11.54 12.60 0.38
C HIS A 28 11.27 12.66 1.88
N LYS A 29 11.23 13.87 2.47
CA LYS A 29 10.91 14.10 3.88
C LYS A 29 9.47 13.70 4.24
N ASN A 30 8.59 13.65 3.24
CA ASN A 30 7.21 13.18 3.38
C ASN A 30 7.06 11.69 2.98
N GLY A 31 8.17 11.04 2.61
CA GLY A 31 8.24 9.59 2.48
C GLY A 31 8.14 8.90 3.85
N VAL A 32 7.65 7.67 3.84
CA VAL A 32 7.42 6.88 5.06
C VAL A 32 8.48 5.78 5.16
N THR A 33 9.30 5.85 6.19
CA THR A 33 10.42 4.93 6.44
C THR A 33 10.16 3.98 7.62
N ASP A 34 9.28 4.33 8.55
CA ASP A 34 8.97 3.48 9.69
C ASP A 34 8.18 2.23 9.28
N ALA A 35 8.57 1.08 9.82
CA ALA A 35 8.04 -0.21 9.37
C ALA A 35 6.52 -0.33 9.54
N ALA A 36 5.98 0.18 10.65
CA ALA A 36 4.55 0.08 10.97
C ALA A 36 3.69 0.91 10.01
N SER A 37 4.05 2.18 9.76
CA SER A 37 3.30 3.02 8.83
C SER A 37 3.47 2.57 7.39
N ARG A 38 4.64 2.00 7.03
CA ARG A 38 4.82 1.35 5.72
C ARG A 38 3.91 0.14 5.55
N ALA A 39 3.81 -0.72 6.57
CA ALA A 39 2.92 -1.88 6.55
C ALA A 39 1.46 -1.44 6.40
N LYS A 40 1.04 -0.42 7.14
CA LYS A 40 -0.31 0.17 7.01
C LYS A 40 -0.58 0.70 5.60
N LEU A 41 0.34 1.49 5.03
CA LEU A 41 0.18 2.01 3.66
C LEU A 41 0.09 0.91 2.61
N ARG A 42 0.82 -0.21 2.78
CA ARG A 42 0.73 -1.37 1.90
C ARG A 42 -0.63 -2.04 2.00
N ALA A 43 -1.13 -2.31 3.20
CA ALA A 43 -2.46 -2.87 3.40
C ALA A 43 -3.56 -1.98 2.79
N GLU A 44 -3.48 -0.66 2.98
CA GLU A 44 -4.39 0.31 2.37
C GLU A 44 -4.34 0.24 0.83
N LEU A 45 -3.15 0.09 0.24
CA LEU A 45 -2.97 -0.05 -1.20
C LEU A 45 -3.53 -1.38 -1.73
N ASP A 46 -3.23 -2.50 -1.06
CA ASP A 46 -3.70 -3.82 -1.48
C ASP A 46 -5.23 -3.87 -1.53
N GLY A 47 -5.91 -3.30 -0.51
CA GLY A 47 -7.37 -3.17 -0.51
C GLY A 47 -7.90 -2.28 -1.62
N MET A 48 -7.29 -1.12 -1.87
CA MET A 48 -7.68 -0.22 -2.96
C MET A 48 -7.50 -0.85 -4.34
N ILE A 49 -6.41 -1.60 -4.53
CA ILE A 49 -6.07 -2.23 -5.80
C ILE A 49 -6.99 -3.42 -6.08
N ALA A 50 -7.34 -4.21 -5.06
CA ALA A 50 -8.31 -5.29 -5.20
C ALA A 50 -9.67 -4.78 -5.69
N HIS A 51 -10.16 -3.67 -5.14
CA HIS A 51 -11.36 -2.99 -5.64
C HIS A 51 -11.20 -2.42 -7.05
N LEU A 52 -10.04 -1.84 -7.37
CA LEU A 52 -9.73 -1.33 -8.71
C LEU A 52 -9.83 -2.43 -9.78
N TYR A 53 -9.42 -3.65 -9.44
CA TYR A 53 -9.52 -4.82 -10.33
C TYR A 53 -10.88 -5.54 -10.25
N GLY A 54 -11.82 -5.07 -9.42
CA GLY A 54 -13.16 -5.64 -9.31
C GLY A 54 -13.21 -7.00 -8.63
N LEU A 55 -12.25 -7.30 -7.74
CA LEU A 55 -12.23 -8.57 -7.01
C LEU A 55 -13.37 -8.65 -6.00
N THR A 56 -13.94 -9.83 -5.85
CA THR A 56 -14.78 -10.17 -4.70
C THR A 56 -13.93 -10.48 -3.48
N GLU A 57 -14.53 -10.44 -2.28
CA GLU A 57 -13.83 -10.79 -1.04
C GLU A 57 -13.25 -12.22 -1.06
N SER A 58 -13.97 -13.18 -1.65
CA SER A 58 -13.50 -14.57 -1.76
C SER A 58 -12.32 -14.71 -2.69
N GLU A 59 -12.31 -14.00 -3.83
CA GLU A 59 -11.19 -14.00 -4.76
C GLU A 59 -9.97 -13.33 -4.15
N PHE A 60 -10.16 -12.19 -3.47
CA PHE A 60 -9.06 -11.51 -2.80
C PHE A 60 -8.48 -12.34 -1.66
N SER A 61 -9.32 -12.96 -0.84
CA SER A 61 -8.89 -13.89 0.23
C SER A 61 -8.13 -15.09 -0.34
N HIS A 62 -8.57 -15.63 -1.48
CA HIS A 62 -7.87 -16.72 -2.17
C HIS A 62 -6.47 -16.26 -2.62
N ILE A 63 -6.35 -15.10 -3.26
CA ILE A 63 -5.07 -14.52 -3.70
C ILE A 63 -4.12 -14.33 -2.50
N LEU A 64 -4.59 -13.73 -1.40
CA LEU A 64 -3.78 -13.54 -0.19
C LEU A 64 -3.25 -14.89 0.36
N GLY A 65 -4.07 -15.94 0.27
CA GLY A 65 -3.69 -17.31 0.64
C GLY A 65 -2.59 -17.93 -0.25
N THR A 66 -2.35 -17.41 -1.45
CA THR A 66 -1.29 -17.92 -2.35
C THR A 66 0.13 -17.46 -1.99
N PHE A 67 0.27 -16.58 -0.98
CA PHE A 67 1.56 -16.07 -0.50
C PHE A 67 1.97 -16.73 0.84
N PRO A 68 2.64 -17.90 0.83
CA PRO A 68 2.94 -18.67 2.05
C PRO A 68 3.99 -18.02 2.96
N ILE A 69 4.81 -17.09 2.42
CA ILE A 69 5.88 -16.43 3.16
C ILE A 69 5.39 -15.16 3.87
N VAL A 70 4.24 -14.63 3.46
CA VAL A 70 3.69 -13.41 4.04
C VAL A 70 2.99 -13.75 5.35
N ASP A 71 3.32 -13.02 6.41
CA ASP A 71 2.71 -13.19 7.74
C ASP A 71 1.19 -13.02 7.68
N GLU A 72 0.47 -13.82 8.48
CA GLU A 72 -0.99 -13.79 8.52
C GLU A 72 -1.55 -12.41 8.94
N ASP A 73 -0.86 -11.69 9.81
CA ASP A 73 -1.25 -10.34 10.22
C ASP A 73 -1.25 -9.35 9.04
N VAL A 74 -0.33 -9.51 8.09
CA VAL A 74 -0.25 -8.67 6.89
C VAL A 74 -1.42 -8.97 5.95
N LYS A 75 -1.75 -10.26 5.76
CA LYS A 75 -2.91 -10.68 4.96
C LYS A 75 -4.21 -10.19 5.59
N ALA A 76 -4.34 -10.34 6.91
CA ALA A 76 -5.50 -9.87 7.66
C ALA A 76 -5.67 -8.35 7.56
N ALA A 77 -4.57 -7.59 7.65
CA ALA A 77 -4.61 -6.13 7.47
C ALA A 77 -5.06 -5.72 6.07
N ALA A 78 -4.56 -6.37 5.02
CA ALA A 78 -4.98 -6.10 3.65
C ALA A 78 -6.48 -6.42 3.43
N LEU A 79 -6.96 -7.55 3.95
CA LEU A 79 -8.37 -7.93 3.88
C LEU A 79 -9.27 -6.97 4.67
N ALA A 80 -8.81 -6.48 5.82
CA ALA A 80 -9.53 -5.47 6.60
C ALA A 80 -9.68 -4.15 5.83
N GLU A 81 -8.62 -3.69 5.16
CA GLU A 81 -8.68 -2.47 4.34
C GLU A 81 -9.55 -2.64 3.10
N PHE A 82 -9.56 -3.82 2.48
CA PHE A 82 -10.50 -4.15 1.41
C PHE A 82 -11.96 -4.03 1.88
N ARG A 83 -12.32 -4.64 3.02
CA ARG A 83 -13.68 -4.57 3.58
C ARG A 83 -14.12 -3.17 3.99
N ARG A 84 -13.17 -2.27 4.28
CA ARG A 84 -13.43 -0.90 4.73
C ARG A 84 -13.84 0.04 3.59
N LEU A 85 -13.44 -0.27 2.36
CA LEU A 85 -13.66 0.54 1.15
C LEU A 85 -14.97 0.13 0.46
#